data_AF-A0A2S9F9V6-F1
#
_entry.id   AF-A0A2S9F9V6-F1
#
_cell.length_a   1.000
_cell.length_b   1.000
_cell.length_c   1.000
_cell.angle_alpha   90.00
_cell.angle_beta   90.00
_cell.angle_gamma   90.00
#
_symmetry.space_group_name_H-M   'P 1'
#
loop_
_entity.id
_entity.type
_entity.pdbx_description
1 polymer ?
#
loop_
_entity_poly.entity_id
_entity_poly.type
_entity_poly.pdbx_seq_one_letter_code
_entity_poly.pdbx_strand_id
1 'polypeptide(L)'
;ALRFGADITVDPSERSPFDVWRDVRVERNLWGPLAIFECVGATGLIQSLVESSDMGTRIYCAGGWYTGDTLDITAATRAGVTIQFGGGPMPEDWYGTLDAIASGRLDPLPCVGKVITLDEVPAALDLARTSDGPPRIVVHPNGDI
;
A
#
# COMPACT_ATOMS: atom_id res chain seq x y z
N ALA A 1 -7.46 -6.73 -4.05
CA ALA A 1 -6.13 -6.76 -4.68
C ALA A 1 -6.16 -7.32 -6.12
N LEU A 2 -6.60 -8.55 -6.39
CA LEU A 2 -6.63 -9.10 -7.77
C LEU A 2 -7.43 -8.22 -8.76
N ARG A 3 -8.60 -7.71 -8.34
CA ARG A 3 -9.41 -6.77 -9.16
C ARG A 3 -8.71 -5.45 -9.49
N PHE A 4 -7.62 -5.13 -8.79
CA PHE A 4 -6.81 -3.93 -8.99
C PHE A 4 -5.57 -4.22 -9.85
N GLY A 5 -5.46 -5.42 -10.45
CA GLY A 5 -4.36 -5.79 -11.31
C GLY A 5 -3.15 -6.40 -10.59
N ALA A 6 -3.29 -6.80 -9.33
CA ALA A 6 -2.25 -7.60 -8.67
C ALA A 6 -2.14 -8.97 -9.34
N ASP A 7 -0.94 -9.37 -9.77
CA ASP A 7 -0.70 -10.72 -10.30
C ASP A 7 -0.79 -11.80 -9.22
N ILE A 8 -0.37 -11.46 -8.00
CA ILE A 8 -0.26 -12.38 -6.87
C ILE A 8 -0.75 -11.67 -5.61
N THR A 9 -1.52 -12.38 -4.80
CA THR A 9 -1.99 -11.93 -3.48
C THR A 9 -1.56 -12.92 -2.42
N VAL A 10 -1.14 -12.42 -1.27
CA VAL A 10 -0.64 -13.23 -0.16
C VAL A 10 -1.36 -12.80 1.12
N ASP A 11 -1.89 -13.77 1.85
CA ASP A 11 -2.27 -13.55 3.24
C ASP A 11 -1.01 -13.71 4.12
N PRO A 12 -0.50 -12.62 4.74
CA PRO A 12 0.71 -12.68 5.55
C PRO A 12 0.55 -13.52 6.82
N SER A 13 -0.68 -13.84 7.24
CA SER A 13 -0.93 -14.75 8.36
C SER A 13 -0.72 -16.22 7.99
N GLU A 14 -0.85 -16.56 6.71
CA GLU A 14 -0.64 -17.91 6.19
C GLU A 14 0.79 -18.10 5.66
N ARG A 15 1.34 -17.09 4.98
CA ARG A 15 2.66 -17.18 4.35
C ARG A 15 3.37 -15.83 4.26
N SER A 16 4.68 -15.85 4.49
CA SER A 16 5.53 -14.66 4.30
C SER A 16 5.49 -14.16 2.85
N PRO A 17 5.19 -12.87 2.60
CA PRO A 17 5.29 -12.26 1.28
C PRO A 17 6.70 -12.35 0.68
N PHE A 18 7.75 -12.35 1.50
CA PHE A 18 9.14 -12.49 1.06
C PHE A 18 9.44 -13.88 0.52
N ASP A 19 8.83 -14.92 1.08
CA ASP A 19 9.01 -16.29 0.58
C ASP A 19 8.33 -16.46 -0.77
N VAL A 20 7.11 -15.91 -0.91
CA VAL A 20 6.40 -15.89 -2.19
C VAL A 20 7.22 -15.14 -3.24
N TRP A 21 7.77 -13.97 -2.91
CA TRP A 21 8.65 -13.25 -3.82
C TRP A 21 9.89 -14.06 -4.22
N ARG A 22 10.54 -14.73 -3.26
CA ARG A 22 11.72 -15.56 -3.53
C ARG A 22 11.44 -16.73 -4.46
N ASP A 23 10.25 -17.31 -4.40
CA ASP A 23 9.83 -18.34 -5.36
C ASP A 23 9.58 -17.73 -6.74
N VAL A 24 8.77 -16.67 -6.80
CA VAL A 24 8.35 -16.01 -8.05
C VAL A 24 9.56 -15.50 -8.84
N ARG A 25 10.55 -14.94 -8.15
CA ARG A 25 11.75 -14.44 -8.82
C ARG A 25 12.59 -15.54 -9.44
N VAL A 26 12.63 -16.73 -8.83
CA VAL A 26 13.34 -17.88 -9.38
C VAL A 26 12.56 -18.41 -10.59
N GLU A 27 11.25 -18.58 -10.44
CA GLU A 27 10.35 -19.04 -11.51
C GLU A 27 10.40 -18.12 -12.74
N ARG A 28 10.39 -16.81 -12.52
CA ARG A 28 10.32 -15.79 -13.58
C ARG A 28 11.67 -15.19 -13.96
N ASN A 29 12.77 -15.66 -13.38
CA ASN A 29 14.12 -15.15 -13.59
C ASN A 29 14.25 -13.62 -13.34
N LEU A 30 13.64 -13.12 -12.26
CA LEU A 30 13.61 -11.70 -11.88
C LEU A 30 14.68 -11.39 -10.80
N TRP A 31 15.87 -11.01 -11.24
CA TRP A 31 16.96 -10.64 -10.32
C TRP A 31 17.02 -9.13 -10.09
N GLY A 32 17.40 -8.73 -8.87
CA GLY A 32 17.48 -7.34 -8.46
C GLY A 32 16.80 -7.04 -7.12
N PRO A 33 16.99 -5.82 -6.61
CA PRO A 33 16.39 -5.37 -5.36
C PRO A 33 14.88 -5.17 -5.51
N LEU A 34 14.16 -5.27 -4.40
CA LEU A 34 12.73 -5.00 -4.34
C LEU A 34 12.43 -3.51 -4.30
N ALA A 35 11.23 -3.15 -4.76
CA ALA A 35 10.55 -1.93 -4.38
C ALA A 35 9.35 -2.31 -3.51
N ILE A 36 9.38 -1.94 -2.24
CA ILE A 36 8.34 -2.22 -1.26
C ILE A 36 7.59 -0.92 -0.98
N PHE A 37 6.27 -0.95 -1.09
CA PHE A 37 5.40 0.12 -0.59
C PHE A 37 4.83 -0.33 0.75
N GLU A 38 5.29 0.27 1.84
CA GLU A 38 4.74 0.06 3.17
C GLU A 38 3.55 1.01 3.34
N CYS A 39 2.34 0.45 3.41
CA CYS A 39 1.08 1.18 3.47
C CYS A 39 0.25 0.87 4.73
N VAL A 40 0.76 0.02 5.62
CA VAL A 40 0.04 -0.50 6.80
C VAL A 40 0.39 0.32 8.04
N GLY A 41 1.65 0.70 8.24
CA GLY A 41 2.10 1.46 9.41
C GLY A 41 2.04 0.67 10.73
N ALA A 42 2.05 -0.67 10.66
CA ALA A 42 2.03 -1.52 11.85
C ALA A 42 3.37 -1.41 12.61
N THR A 43 3.29 -1.40 13.94
CA THR A 43 4.47 -1.32 14.83
C THR A 43 5.42 -2.50 14.58
N GLY A 44 6.71 -2.21 14.45
CA GLY A 44 7.77 -3.19 14.17
C GLY A 44 7.86 -3.62 12.71
N LEU A 45 6.90 -3.24 11.86
CA LEU A 45 6.87 -3.68 10.47
C LEU A 45 8.07 -3.15 9.69
N ILE A 46 8.49 -1.90 9.92
CA ILE A 46 9.65 -1.34 9.21
C ILE A 46 10.94 -2.11 9.51
N GLN A 47 11.16 -2.50 10.76
CA GLN A 47 12.29 -3.34 11.16
C GLN A 47 12.21 -4.71 10.46
N SER A 48 11.04 -5.35 10.48
CA SER A 48 10.82 -6.64 9.84
C SER A 48 11.07 -6.61 8.33
N LEU A 49 10.66 -5.53 7.65
CA LEU A 49 10.93 -5.32 6.23
C LEU A 49 12.43 -5.24 5.96
N VAL A 50 13.18 -4.48 6.76
CA VAL A 50 14.64 -4.36 6.62
C VAL A 50 15.34 -5.70 6.78
N GLU A 51 14.98 -6.47 7.81
CA GLU A 51 15.57 -7.79 8.08
C GLU A 51 15.25 -8.84 7.02
N SER A 52 14.07 -8.75 6.41
CA SER A 52 13.58 -9.74 5.45
C SER A 52 13.92 -9.41 3.99
N SER A 53 14.35 -8.18 3.72
CA SER A 53 14.59 -7.69 2.36
C SER A 53 15.96 -8.06 1.80
N ASP A 54 16.02 -8.22 0.47
CA ASP A 54 17.27 -8.38 -0.25
C ASP A 54 18.10 -7.09 -0.21
N MET A 55 19.43 -7.22 -0.31
CA MET A 55 20.34 -6.07 -0.31
C MET A 55 19.99 -5.04 -1.39
N GLY A 56 19.96 -3.77 -1.02
CA GLY A 56 19.64 -2.66 -1.93
C GLY A 56 18.14 -2.44 -2.16
N THR A 57 17.27 -3.13 -1.43
CA THR A 57 15.82 -2.93 -1.48
C THR A 57 15.45 -1.47 -1.17
N ARG A 58 14.48 -0.94 -1.93
CA ARG A 58 13.88 0.38 -1.72
C ARG A 58 12.55 0.22 -1.02
N ILE A 59 12.40 0.90 0.11
CA ILE A 59 11.19 0.89 0.93
C ILE A 59 10.59 2.30 0.89
N TYR A 60 9.41 2.41 0.30
CA TYR A 60 8.60 3.62 0.23
C TYR A 60 7.55 3.56 1.32
N CYS A 61 7.71 4.40 2.33
CA CYS A 61 6.87 4.45 3.52
C CYS A 61 5.71 5.43 3.28
N ALA A 62 4.56 4.89 2.84
CA ALA A 62 3.33 5.61 2.55
C ALA A 62 2.27 5.46 3.66
N GLY A 63 2.42 4.48 4.56
CA GLY A 63 1.57 4.25 5.72
C GLY A 63 1.68 5.37 6.77
N GLY A 64 0.73 5.37 7.70
CA GLY A 64 0.77 6.25 8.86
C GLY A 64 1.35 5.52 10.07
N TRP A 65 2.50 5.97 10.59
CA TRP A 65 3.02 5.51 11.87
C TRP A 65 2.47 6.39 12.99
N TYR A 66 1.55 5.83 13.77
CA TYR A 66 0.99 6.52 14.94
C TYR A 66 1.63 6.07 16.26
N THR A 67 2.64 5.21 16.16
CA THR A 67 3.48 4.72 17.25
C THR A 67 4.94 5.12 16.99
N GLY A 68 5.71 5.39 18.04
CA GLY A 68 7.16 5.59 17.92
C GLY A 68 7.86 4.27 17.64
N ASP A 69 7.96 3.91 16.36
CA ASP A 69 8.65 2.69 15.94
C ASP A 69 10.17 2.86 16.01
N THR A 70 10.89 1.75 16.22
CA THR A 70 12.36 1.75 16.25
C THR A 70 12.93 1.00 15.06
N LEU A 71 14.12 1.42 14.63
CA LEU A 71 14.85 0.80 13.53
C LEU A 71 16.30 0.55 13.96
N ASP A 72 16.77 -0.68 13.78
CA ASP A 72 18.18 -1.02 13.96
C ASP A 72 19.00 -0.50 12.77
N ILE A 73 19.83 0.52 13.04
CA ILE A 73 20.64 1.18 12.02
C ILE A 73 21.73 0.26 11.46
N THR A 74 22.23 -0.69 12.25
CA THR A 74 23.24 -1.63 11.79
C THR A 74 22.63 -2.62 10.80
N ALA A 75 21.43 -3.13 11.09
CA ALA A 75 20.67 -3.98 10.18
C ALA A 75 20.36 -3.24 8.87
N ALA A 76 19.85 -2.01 8.95
CA ALA A 76 19.56 -1.19 7.78
C ALA A 76 20.82 -0.91 6.93
N THR A 77 21.94 -0.61 7.58
CA THR A 77 23.23 -0.37 6.90
C THR A 77 23.73 -1.63 6.19
N ARG A 78 23.65 -2.80 6.85
CA ARG A 78 24.07 -4.08 6.25
C ARG A 78 23.19 -4.49 5.09
N ALA A 79 21.88 -4.28 5.20
CA ALA A 79 20.94 -4.52 4.12
C ALA A 79 21.11 -3.49 2.98
N GLY A 80 21.78 -2.35 3.23
CA GLY A 80 21.99 -1.32 2.22
C GLY A 80 20.68 -0.78 1.64
N VAL A 81 19.62 -0.75 2.46
CA VAL A 81 18.28 -0.34 2.02
C VAL A 81 18.21 1.17 1.81
N THR A 82 17.33 1.59 0.91
CA THR A 82 16.86 2.99 0.85
C THR A 82 15.48 3.05 1.47
N ILE A 83 15.30 3.89 2.49
CA ILE A 83 13.99 4.11 3.12
C ILE A 83 13.57 5.55 2.86
N GLN A 84 12.48 5.72 2.13
CA GLN A 84 11.92 7.03 1.82
C GLN A 84 10.58 7.19 2.54
N PHE A 85 10.54 8.09 3.52
CA PHE A 85 9.30 8.51 4.15
C PHE A 85 8.56 9.49 3.26
N GLY A 86 7.23 9.43 3.31
CA GLY A 86 6.35 10.22 2.46
C GLY A 86 6.53 11.74 2.60
N GLY A 87 5.82 12.45 1.72
CA GLY A 87 5.72 13.92 1.68
C GLY A 87 4.47 14.41 0.96
N GLY A 88 3.48 13.52 0.76
CA GLY A 88 2.39 13.71 -0.18
C GLY A 88 2.86 13.69 -1.64
N PRO A 89 1.95 13.43 -2.59
CA PRO A 89 2.23 13.58 -4.02
C PRO A 89 2.56 15.03 -4.38
N MET A 90 3.53 15.21 -5.28
CA MET A 90 3.86 16.49 -5.89
C MET A 90 2.76 16.90 -6.90
N PRO A 91 2.64 18.19 -7.28
CA PRO A 91 1.65 18.64 -8.26
C PRO A 91 1.62 17.80 -9.55
N GLU A 92 2.79 17.44 -10.08
CA GLU A 92 2.95 16.59 -11.25
C GLU A 92 2.38 15.18 -11.07
N ASP A 93 2.46 14.60 -9.87
CA ASP A 93 1.90 13.28 -9.56
C ASP A 93 0.36 13.32 -9.62
N TRP A 94 -0.24 14.42 -9.16
CA TRP A 94 -1.70 14.62 -9.24
C TRP A 94 -2.17 14.68 -10.68
N TYR A 95 -1.56 15.54 -11.50
CA TYR A 95 -1.95 15.69 -12.91
C TYR A 95 -1.64 14.44 -13.72
N GLY A 96 -0.51 13.77 -13.45
CA GLY A 96 -0.16 12.51 -14.10
C GLY A 96 -1.16 11.39 -13.79
N THR A 97 -1.63 11.31 -12.54
CA THR A 97 -2.67 10.35 -12.14
C THR A 97 -4.01 10.67 -12.80
N LEU A 98 -4.42 11.94 -12.83
CA LEU A 98 -5.65 12.37 -13.51
C LEU A 98 -5.60 12.08 -15.01
N ASP A 99 -4.47 12.33 -15.67
CA ASP A 99 -4.28 12.00 -17.08
C ASP A 99 -4.37 10.48 -17.33
N ALA A 100 -3.77 9.67 -16.46
CA ALA A 100 -3.88 8.21 -16.55
C ALA A 100 -5.34 7.72 -16.42
N ILE A 101 -6.12 8.36 -15.54
CA ILE A 101 -7.56 8.08 -15.39
C ILE A 101 -8.33 8.52 -16.63
N ALA A 102 -8.16 9.78 -17.06
CA ALA A 102 -8.89 10.35 -18.20
C ALA A 102 -8.59 9.63 -19.52
N SER A 103 -7.36 9.13 -19.70
CA SER A 103 -6.94 8.34 -20.86
C SER A 103 -7.34 6.86 -20.79
N GLY A 104 -7.92 6.39 -19.67
CA GLY A 104 -8.30 4.99 -19.48
C GLY A 104 -7.14 4.04 -19.20
N ARG A 105 -5.93 4.55 -18.96
CA ARG A 105 -4.76 3.75 -18.54
C ARG A 105 -4.89 3.27 -17.09
N LEU A 106 -5.70 3.95 -16.29
CA LEU A 106 -5.98 3.61 -14.90
C LEU A 106 -7.50 3.68 -14.65
N ASP A 107 -8.10 2.56 -14.25
CA ASP A 107 -9.48 2.55 -13.76
C ASP A 107 -9.49 2.66 -12.22
N PRO A 108 -9.99 3.78 -11.65
CA PRO A 108 -10.05 3.94 -10.20
C PRO A 108 -11.30 3.30 -9.58
N LEU A 109 -12.29 2.89 -10.37
CA LEU A 109 -13.59 2.41 -9.87
C LEU A 109 -13.49 1.17 -8.97
N PRO A 110 -12.57 0.20 -9.18
CA PRO A 110 -12.38 -0.91 -8.25
C PRO A 110 -12.07 -0.47 -6.81
N CYS A 111 -11.51 0.73 -6.59
CA CYS A 111 -11.29 1.29 -5.26
C CYS A 111 -12.59 1.60 -4.53
N VAL A 112 -13.65 1.96 -5.26
CA VAL A 112 -14.93 2.41 -4.69
C VAL A 112 -15.70 1.20 -4.18
N GLY A 113 -15.57 0.93 -2.89
CA GLY A 113 -16.27 -0.20 -2.26
C GLY A 113 -17.68 0.15 -1.80
N LYS A 114 -17.98 1.43 -1.53
CA LYS A 114 -19.33 1.91 -1.21
C LYS A 114 -19.55 3.33 -1.71
N VAL A 115 -20.72 3.59 -2.29
CA VAL A 115 -21.25 4.94 -2.51
C VAL A 115 -22.39 5.15 -1.53
N ILE A 116 -22.42 6.30 -0.86
CA ILE A 116 -23.39 6.60 0.19
C ILE A 116 -24.00 7.98 0.01
N THR A 117 -25.17 8.19 0.59
CA THR A 117 -25.76 9.53 0.73
C THR A 117 -25.16 10.30 1.91
N LEU A 118 -25.55 11.56 2.08
CA LEU A 118 -25.09 12.37 3.21
C LEU A 118 -25.59 11.83 4.57
N ASP A 119 -26.79 11.25 4.61
CA ASP A 119 -27.40 10.72 5.84
C ASP A 119 -26.66 9.49 6.40
N GLU A 120 -25.97 8.76 5.53
CA GLU A 120 -25.21 7.55 5.88
C GLU A 120 -23.80 7.85 6.42
N VAL A 121 -23.32 9.10 6.32
CA VAL A 121 -21.95 9.47 6.71
C VAL A 121 -21.60 9.07 8.14
N PRO A 122 -22.45 9.27 9.17
CA PRO A 122 -22.11 8.85 10.54
C PRO A 122 -21.77 7.36 10.65
N ALA A 123 -22.62 6.49 10.08
CA ALA A 123 -22.38 5.05 10.09
C ALA A 123 -21.15 4.66 9.24
N ALA A 124 -20.89 5.37 8.15
CA ALA A 124 -19.70 5.16 7.33
C ALA A 124 -18.40 5.54 8.06
N LEU A 125 -18.43 6.58 8.89
CA LEU A 125 -17.29 6.95 9.74
C LEU A 125 -17.03 5.89 10.80
N ASP A 126 -18.07 5.32 11.42
CA ASP A 126 -17.91 4.21 12.38
C ASP A 126 -17.29 2.98 11.71
N LEU A 127 -17.76 2.63 10.51
CA LEU A 127 -17.18 1.54 9.73
C LEU A 127 -15.73 1.80 9.32
N ALA A 128 -15.40 3.03 8.89
CA ALA A 128 -14.04 3.39 8.47
C ALA A 128 -13.02 3.39 9.63
N ARG A 129 -13.48 3.42 10.88
CA ARG A 129 -12.62 3.26 12.07
C ARG A 129 -12.26 1.81 12.35
N THR A 130 -12.93 0.86 11.73
CA THR A 130 -12.58 -0.56 11.83
C THR A 130 -11.75 -0.97 10.61
N SER A 131 -10.98 -2.05 10.75
CA SER A 131 -10.25 -2.65 9.62
C SER A 131 -11.17 -3.47 8.68
N ASP A 132 -12.48 -3.46 8.90
CA ASP A 132 -13.48 -4.23 8.15
C ASP A 132 -14.22 -3.38 7.09
N GLY A 133 -13.92 -2.09 7.01
CA GLY A 133 -14.54 -1.17 6.05
C GLY A 133 -14.11 -1.41 4.60
N PRO A 134 -14.91 -0.94 3.63
CA PRO A 134 -14.52 -0.99 2.22
C PRO A 134 -13.28 -0.12 1.95
N PRO A 135 -12.48 -0.41 0.89
CA PRO A 135 -11.25 0.32 0.59
C PRO A 135 -11.44 1.84 0.39
N ARG A 136 -12.61 2.23 -0.14
CA ARG A 136 -13.02 3.63 -0.26
C ARG A 136 -14.53 3.75 -0.15
N ILE A 137 -14.96 4.76 0.61
CA ILE A 137 -16.35 5.22 0.68
C ILE A 137 -16.43 6.57 -0.03
N VAL A 138 -17.36 6.70 -0.97
CA VAL A 138 -17.62 7.95 -1.70
C VAL A 138 -18.97 8.49 -1.28
N VAL A 139 -19.00 9.74 -0.84
CA VAL A 139 -20.25 10.43 -0.51
C VAL A 139 -20.80 11.08 -1.77
N HIS A 140 -22.02 10.70 -2.15
CA HIS A 140 -22.82 11.37 -3.18
C HIS A 140 -23.88 12.25 -2.47
N PRO A 141 -23.58 13.53 -2.22
CA PRO A 141 -24.37 14.35 -1.29
C PRO A 141 -25.79 14.66 -1.78
N ASN A 142 -26.07 14.47 -3.07
CA ASN A 142 -27.37 14.76 -3.68
C ASN A 142 -28.26 13.51 -3.86
N GLY A 143 -27.86 12.34 -3.34
CA GLY A 143 -28.76 11.20 -3.13
C GLY A 143 -29.11 10.33 -4.35
N ASP A 144 -28.94 10.83 -5.58
CA ASP A 144 -29.11 10.00 -6.78
C ASP A 144 -27.87 9.11 -6.97
N ILE A 145 -27.95 7.84 -6.58
CA ILE A 145 -26.91 6.82 -6.81
C ILE A 145 -27.32 5.93 -7.99
#